data_AF-I0HR84-F1
#
_entry.id   AF-I0HR84-F1
#
_cell.length_a   1.000
_cell.length_b   1.000
_cell.length_c   1.000
_cell.angle_alpha   90.00
_cell.angle_beta   90.00
_cell.angle_gamma   90.00
#
_symmetry.space_group_name_H-M   'P 1'
#
loop_
_entity.id
_entity.type
_entity.pdbx_description
1 polymer ?
#
loop_
_entity_poly.entity_id
_entity_poly.type
_entity_poly.pdbx_seq_one_letter_code
_entity_poly.pdbx_strand_id
1 'polypeptide(L)'
;MKYRELVLFSGERFLVPQGIQRIDTGATHGWQVRYQGTRLFSDHSRDGSGARQAFDQATRELMRRIAALPAPVTLQRSPSAHKTSTLPPGISGPIIRTKRGTGTRTAVLSVLLPRFGAPSRRTSVHIGSENTYSVERFEQALARALELRAEAEREYTMAATQARRRAGLAMRRVLREA
;
A
#
# COMPACT_ATOMS: atom_id res chain seq x y z
N MET A 1 -3.77 13.98 -1.93
CA MET A 1 -4.95 13.19 -1.49
C MET A 1 -6.11 13.60 -2.37
N LYS A 2 -6.98 12.66 -2.76
CA LYS A 2 -8.13 12.98 -3.62
C LYS A 2 -9.31 13.41 -2.74
N TYR A 3 -10.13 14.32 -3.26
CA TYR A 3 -11.38 14.76 -2.65
C TYR A 3 -12.50 14.54 -3.66
N ARG A 4 -13.72 14.37 -3.16
CA ARG A 4 -14.92 14.36 -3.98
C ARG A 4 -15.98 15.22 -3.32
N GLU A 5 -16.74 15.94 -4.12
CA GLU A 5 -17.94 16.61 -3.62
C GLU A 5 -19.07 15.60 -3.52
N LEU A 6 -19.86 15.70 -2.46
CA LEU A 6 -21.04 14.91 -2.22
C LEU A 6 -22.16 15.82 -1.71
N VAL A 7 -23.34 15.69 -2.30
CA VAL A 7 -24.55 16.39 -1.86
C VAL A 7 -25.50 15.35 -1.28
N LEU A 8 -25.92 15.53 -0.03
CA LEU A 8 -26.90 14.65 0.61
C LEU A 8 -28.32 14.98 0.13
N PHE A 9 -29.27 14.08 0.40
CA PHE A 9 -30.69 14.32 0.11
C PHE A 9 -31.24 15.56 0.82
N SER A 10 -30.63 15.96 1.95
CA SER A 10 -30.94 17.20 2.67
C SER A 10 -30.46 18.47 1.96
N GLY A 11 -29.76 18.34 0.81
CA GLY A 11 -29.14 19.45 0.07
C GLY A 11 -27.78 19.87 0.61
N GLU A 12 -27.34 19.29 1.72
CA GLU A 12 -26.07 19.65 2.35
C GLU A 12 -24.87 19.12 1.56
N ARG A 13 -23.87 19.99 1.36
CA ARG A 13 -22.67 19.69 0.56
C ARG A 13 -21.48 19.34 1.46
N PHE A 14 -20.70 18.36 1.01
CA PHE A 14 -19.53 17.84 1.70
C PHE A 14 -18.36 17.67 0.73
N LEU A 15 -17.19 18.18 1.12
CA LEU A 15 -15.94 17.87 0.45
C LEU A 15 -15.28 16.66 1.13
N VAL A 16 -15.54 15.48 0.60
CA VAL A 16 -15.20 14.21 1.26
C VAL A 16 -13.79 13.74 0.84
N PRO A 17 -12.84 13.58 1.78
CA PRO A 17 -11.50 13.10 1.47
C PRO A 17 -11.49 11.61 1.13
N GLN A 18 -10.46 11.19 0.39
CA GLN A 18 -10.12 9.78 0.23
C GLN A 18 -9.91 9.12 1.60
N GLY A 19 -10.62 8.02 1.86
CA GLY A 19 -10.60 7.33 3.15
C GLY A 19 -11.83 7.58 4.01
N ILE A 20 -12.77 8.42 3.57
CA ILE A 20 -14.12 8.51 4.14
C ILE A 20 -15.14 8.15 3.07
N GLN A 21 -16.13 7.34 3.44
CA GLN A 21 -17.24 6.94 2.60
C GLN A 21 -18.57 7.22 3.28
N ARG A 22 -19.52 7.79 2.53
CA ARG A 22 -20.91 7.90 2.97
C ARG A 22 -21.58 6.53 2.87
N ILE A 23 -22.30 6.14 3.92
CA ILE A 23 -23.14 4.95 3.96
C ILE A 23 -24.58 5.43 4.12
N ASP A 24 -25.38 5.18 3.11
CA ASP A 24 -26.82 5.43 3.09
C ASP A 24 -27.52 4.14 2.69
N THR A 25 -27.95 3.37 3.68
CA THR A 25 -28.82 2.20 3.49
C THR A 25 -30.11 2.42 4.29
N GLY A 26 -31.16 1.65 3.99
CA GLY A 26 -32.47 1.86 4.62
C GLY A 26 -32.50 1.80 6.15
N ALA A 27 -31.48 1.21 6.80
CA ALA A 27 -31.36 1.12 8.25
C ALA A 27 -30.12 1.84 8.82
N THR A 28 -29.24 2.40 7.97
CA THR A 28 -27.96 2.95 8.43
C THR A 28 -27.54 4.14 7.61
N HIS A 29 -27.44 5.28 8.28
CA HIS A 29 -26.98 6.55 7.74
C HIS A 29 -25.75 6.99 8.53
N GLY A 30 -24.63 7.19 7.84
CA GLY A 30 -23.39 7.56 8.51
C GLY A 30 -22.18 7.71 7.59
N TRP A 31 -21.06 8.00 8.22
CA TRP A 31 -19.76 8.14 7.57
C TRP A 31 -18.81 7.06 8.03
N GLN A 32 -18.29 6.28 7.09
CA GLN A 32 -17.34 5.22 7.34
C GLN A 32 -15.92 5.68 7.02
N VAL A 33 -15.05 5.69 8.02
CA VAL A 33 -13.60 5.84 7.85
C VAL A 33 -13.02 4.51 7.39
N ARG A 34 -12.22 4.54 6.34
CA ARG A 34 -11.52 3.40 5.72
C ARG A 34 -10.01 3.68 5.69
N TYR A 35 -9.36 3.41 6.81
CA TYR A 35 -7.91 3.55 6.96
C TYR A 35 -7.43 2.54 7.99
N GLN A 36 -6.70 1.51 7.53
CA GLN A 36 -6.29 0.36 8.36
C GLN A 36 -7.49 -0.24 9.12
N GLY A 37 -8.48 -0.73 8.37
CA GLY A 37 -9.78 -1.17 8.87
C GLY A 37 -10.87 -0.11 8.70
N THR A 38 -12.08 -0.45 9.15
CA THR A 38 -13.27 0.40 9.01
C THR A 38 -13.81 0.87 10.36
N ARG A 39 -14.43 2.06 10.39
CA ARG A 39 -15.21 2.55 11.54
C ARG A 39 -16.33 3.44 11.04
N LEU A 40 -17.56 3.16 11.48
CA LEU A 40 -18.74 3.94 11.14
C LEU A 40 -19.03 4.99 12.21
N PHE A 41 -19.41 6.18 11.76
CA PHE A 41 -19.95 7.27 12.57
C PHE A 41 -21.37 7.52 12.09
N SER A 42 -22.36 7.11 12.87
CA SER A 42 -23.77 7.25 12.51
C SER A 42 -24.22 8.69 12.62
N ASP A 43 -25.17 9.09 11.77
CA ASP A 43 -25.78 10.43 11.84
C ASP A 43 -26.69 10.57 13.05
N HIS A 44 -27.17 9.46 13.60
CA HIS A 44 -28.17 9.41 14.67
C HIS A 44 -29.48 10.16 14.33
N SER A 45 -29.72 10.44 13.05
CA SER A 45 -30.97 11.02 12.54
C SER A 45 -31.36 10.43 11.19
N ARG A 46 -32.67 10.41 10.90
CA ARG A 46 -33.26 9.99 9.62
C ARG A 46 -33.37 11.14 8.61
N ASP A 47 -33.42 12.39 9.08
CA ASP A 47 -33.53 13.59 8.24
C ASP A 47 -32.18 14.13 7.77
N GLY A 48 -31.08 13.50 8.17
CA GLY A 48 -29.72 13.88 7.79
C GLY A 48 -29.13 15.04 8.60
N SER A 49 -29.85 15.60 9.57
CA SER A 49 -29.36 16.74 10.39
C SER A 49 -28.08 16.44 11.17
N GLY A 50 -27.85 15.18 11.57
CA GLY A 50 -26.62 14.76 12.26
C GLY A 50 -25.45 14.41 11.32
N ALA A 51 -25.64 14.49 10.00
CA ALA A 51 -24.62 14.08 9.03
C ALA A 51 -23.35 14.94 9.10
N ARG A 52 -23.48 16.25 9.35
CA ARG A 52 -22.34 17.15 9.56
C ARG A 52 -21.50 16.74 10.77
N GLN A 53 -22.15 16.53 11.90
CA GLN A 53 -21.46 16.17 13.15
C GLN A 53 -20.75 14.82 13.01
N ALA A 54 -21.42 13.83 12.39
CA ALA A 54 -20.84 12.52 12.11
C ALA A 54 -19.66 12.61 11.14
N PHE A 55 -19.74 13.47 10.11
CA PHE A 55 -18.65 13.74 9.18
C PHE A 55 -17.43 14.34 9.88
N ASP A 56 -17.63 15.29 10.78
CA ASP A 56 -16.54 15.93 11.53
C ASP A 56 -15.83 14.93 12.46
N GLN A 57 -16.59 14.02 13.08
CA GLN A 57 -16.03 12.93 13.88
C GLN A 57 -15.23 11.95 13.01
N ALA A 58 -15.77 11.56 11.85
CA ALA A 58 -15.08 10.70 10.89
C ALA A 58 -13.78 11.35 10.38
N THR A 59 -13.81 12.65 10.12
CA THR A 59 -12.66 13.46 9.70
C THR A 59 -11.58 13.50 10.77
N ARG A 60 -11.96 13.76 12.03
CA ARG A 60 -11.04 13.73 13.18
C ARG A 60 -10.39 12.36 13.35
N GLU A 61 -11.18 11.29 13.25
CA GLU A 61 -10.68 9.92 13.32
C GLU A 61 -9.73 9.59 12.17
N LEU A 62 -10.03 9.99 10.93
CA LEU A 62 -9.14 9.79 9.80
C LEU A 62 -7.81 10.50 10.01
N MET A 63 -7.82 11.76 10.46
CA MET A 63 -6.59 12.50 10.76
C MET A 63 -5.78 11.83 11.88
N ARG A 64 -6.44 11.39 12.94
CA ARG A 64 -5.81 10.65 14.04
C ARG A 64 -5.11 9.38 13.52
N ARG A 65 -5.77 8.61 12.65
CA ARG A 65 -5.20 7.40 12.05
C ARG A 65 -4.04 7.70 11.11
N ILE A 66 -4.13 8.75 10.29
CA ILE A 66 -3.03 9.16 9.40
C ILE A 66 -1.78 9.56 10.21
N ALA A 67 -1.95 10.19 11.37
CA ALA A 67 -0.84 10.55 12.24
C ALA A 67 -0.21 9.31 12.90
N ALA A 68 -1.03 8.42 13.46
CA ALA A 68 -0.57 7.32 14.30
C ALA A 68 -0.18 6.04 13.52
N LEU A 69 -0.89 5.71 12.45
CA LEU A 69 -0.78 4.41 11.77
C LEU A 69 0.01 4.52 10.46
N PRO A 70 0.76 3.47 10.06
CA PRO A 70 1.40 3.45 8.75
C PRO A 70 0.38 3.54 7.62
N ALA A 71 0.81 4.08 6.48
CA ALA A 71 -0.04 4.13 5.31
C ALA A 71 -0.45 2.70 4.88
N PRO A 72 -1.73 2.48 4.52
CA PRO A 72 -2.12 1.25 3.86
C PRO A 72 -1.40 1.20 2.50
N VAL A 73 -0.61 0.15 2.27
CA VAL A 73 0.14 -0.08 1.03
C VAL A 73 -0.39 -1.31 0.32
N THR A 74 -0.41 -1.28 -1.01
CA THR A 74 -0.90 -2.38 -1.87
C THR A 74 0.24 -3.33 -2.26
N LEU A 75 1.25 -3.48 -1.40
CA LEU A 75 2.34 -4.42 -1.65
C LEU A 75 1.83 -5.86 -1.51
N GLN A 76 2.17 -6.70 -2.48
CA GLN A 76 1.81 -8.11 -2.48
C GLN A 76 2.57 -8.86 -1.38
N ARG A 77 1.84 -9.38 -0.39
CA ARG A 77 2.39 -10.09 0.77
C ARG A 77 2.51 -11.60 0.60
N SER A 78 1.76 -12.18 -0.33
CA SER A 78 1.72 -13.62 -0.59
C SER A 78 2.00 -13.91 -2.06
N PRO A 79 2.60 -15.08 -2.41
CA PRO A 79 2.80 -15.47 -3.79
C PRO A 79 1.49 -15.36 -4.59
N SER A 80 1.58 -15.02 -5.88
CA SER A 80 0.39 -15.00 -6.74
C SER A 80 -0.15 -16.41 -6.89
N ALA A 81 -1.47 -16.58 -7.04
CA ALA A 81 -2.10 -17.88 -7.23
C ALA A 81 -1.49 -18.70 -8.39
N HIS A 82 -0.99 -18.03 -9.43
CA HIS A 82 -0.36 -18.68 -10.59
C HIS A 82 1.15 -18.91 -10.44
N LYS A 83 1.75 -18.61 -9.28
CA LYS A 83 3.17 -18.85 -9.05
C LYS A 83 3.38 -20.34 -8.75
N THR A 84 4.04 -21.04 -9.64
CA THR A 84 4.37 -22.47 -9.52
C THR A 84 5.61 -22.73 -8.66
N SER A 85 6.39 -21.68 -8.36
CA SER A 85 7.58 -21.76 -7.52
C SER A 85 7.25 -21.45 -6.06
N THR A 86 7.87 -22.21 -5.15
CA THR A 86 7.83 -22.01 -3.69
C THR A 86 8.57 -20.76 -3.20
N LEU A 87 9.15 -19.98 -4.13
CA LEU A 87 9.86 -18.76 -3.79
C LEU A 87 8.91 -17.67 -3.23
N PRO A 88 9.43 -16.78 -2.35
CA PRO A 88 8.66 -15.66 -1.82
C PRO A 88 8.14 -14.69 -2.91
N PRO A 89 7.14 -13.84 -2.57
CA PRO A 89 6.60 -12.83 -3.47
C PRO A 89 7.70 -11.98 -4.09
N GLY A 90 7.59 -11.76 -5.41
CA GLY A 90 8.52 -10.96 -6.21
C GLY A 90 10.02 -11.32 -6.12
N ILE A 91 10.34 -12.55 -5.72
CA ILE A 91 11.59 -13.23 -6.05
C ILE A 91 11.28 -14.32 -7.08
N SER A 92 12.07 -14.42 -8.14
CA SER A 92 11.91 -15.42 -9.20
C SER A 92 13.24 -16.07 -9.56
N GLY A 93 13.22 -17.36 -9.84
CA GLY A 93 14.37 -18.12 -10.30
C GLY A 93 14.42 -19.53 -9.71
N PRO A 94 15.57 -20.21 -9.80
CA PRO A 94 16.80 -19.77 -10.48
C PRO A 94 16.58 -19.47 -11.97
N ILE A 95 17.13 -18.35 -12.45
CA ILE A 95 17.11 -17.97 -13.88
C ILE A 95 18.52 -18.19 -14.43
N ILE A 96 18.64 -19.02 -15.46
CA ILE A 96 19.91 -19.20 -16.16
C ILE A 96 20.12 -18.04 -17.13
N ARG A 97 21.28 -17.39 -17.02
CA ARG A 97 21.74 -16.33 -17.91
C ARG A 97 23.08 -16.71 -18.51
N THR A 98 23.20 -16.53 -19.82
CA THR A 98 24.45 -16.73 -20.54
C THR A 98 25.17 -15.39 -20.65
N LYS A 99 26.42 -15.31 -20.17
CA LYS A 99 27.22 -14.08 -20.31
C LYS A 99 27.63 -13.92 -21.78
N ARG A 100 27.32 -12.76 -22.37
CA ARG A 100 27.71 -12.41 -23.74
C ARG A 100 29.24 -12.37 -23.83
N GLY A 101 29.81 -13.09 -24.80
CA GLY A 101 31.25 -13.13 -25.07
C GLY A 101 31.99 -14.33 -24.47
N THR A 102 31.63 -14.81 -23.27
CA THR A 102 32.31 -15.97 -22.65
C THR A 102 31.51 -17.27 -22.75
N GLY A 103 30.20 -17.20 -23.03
CA GLY A 103 29.33 -18.39 -23.13
C GLY A 103 29.00 -19.06 -21.78
N THR A 104 29.65 -18.65 -20.70
CA THR A 104 29.43 -19.18 -19.35
C THR A 104 27.98 -18.98 -18.91
N ARG A 105 27.33 -20.06 -18.46
CA ARG A 105 25.99 -19.97 -17.87
C ARG A 105 26.10 -19.71 -16.38
N THR A 106 25.24 -18.79 -15.92
CA THR A 106 25.15 -18.39 -14.52
C THR A 106 23.70 -18.48 -14.06
N ALA A 107 23.48 -18.97 -12.85
CA ALA A 107 22.17 -18.95 -12.21
C ALA A 107 22.05 -17.70 -11.33
N VAL A 108 20.90 -17.02 -11.44
CA VAL A 108 20.59 -15.83 -10.64
C VAL A 108 19.17 -15.88 -10.11
N LEU A 109 18.92 -15.24 -8.97
CA LEU A 109 17.58 -14.87 -8.52
C LEU A 109 17.25 -13.46 -8.99
N SER A 110 16.09 -13.27 -9.62
CA SER A 110 15.55 -11.95 -9.94
C SER A 110 14.69 -11.45 -8.78
N VAL A 111 14.99 -10.26 -8.28
CA VAL A 111 14.30 -9.63 -7.15
C VAL A 111 13.60 -8.36 -7.62
N LEU A 112 12.31 -8.24 -7.32
CA LEU A 112 11.51 -7.04 -7.58
C LEU A 112 11.50 -6.14 -6.33
N LEU A 113 12.07 -4.95 -6.47
CA LEU A 113 12.19 -3.93 -5.42
C LEU A 113 11.11 -2.86 -5.62
N PRO A 114 10.10 -2.78 -4.75
CA PRO A 114 9.07 -1.74 -4.84
C PRO A 114 9.66 -0.35 -4.58
N ARG A 115 9.19 0.67 -5.30
CA ARG A 115 9.58 2.07 -5.08
C ARG A 115 8.34 2.95 -4.99
N PHE A 116 8.28 3.79 -3.98
CA PHE A 116 7.11 4.66 -3.80
C PHE A 116 7.12 5.79 -4.82
N GLY A 117 6.03 5.96 -5.56
CA GLY A 117 5.91 7.01 -6.59
C GLY A 117 6.68 6.74 -7.88
N ALA A 118 7.32 5.59 -8.03
CA ALA A 118 8.08 5.21 -9.21
C ALA A 118 7.85 3.73 -9.58
N PRO A 119 8.14 3.31 -10.81
CA PRO A 119 8.08 1.89 -11.18
C PRO A 119 9.02 1.06 -10.31
N SER A 120 8.59 -0.16 -9.94
CA SER A 120 9.43 -1.12 -9.24
C SER A 120 10.71 -1.41 -10.04
N ARG A 121 11.84 -1.55 -9.34
CA ARG A 121 13.13 -1.88 -9.94
C ARG A 121 13.35 -3.39 -9.88
N ARG A 122 13.91 -3.98 -10.92
CA ARG A 122 14.36 -5.37 -10.91
C ARG A 122 15.86 -5.42 -10.69
N THR A 123 16.32 -6.24 -9.75
CA THR A 123 17.73 -6.55 -9.55
C THR A 123 17.97 -8.05 -9.65
N SER A 124 19.22 -8.47 -9.79
CA SER A 124 19.60 -9.89 -9.85
C SER A 124 20.64 -10.21 -8.79
N VAL A 125 20.43 -11.30 -8.06
CA VAL A 125 21.38 -11.85 -7.07
C VAL A 125 22.02 -13.08 -7.67
N HIS A 126 23.34 -13.10 -7.74
CA HIS A 126 24.09 -14.23 -8.28
C HIS A 126 24.04 -15.42 -7.33
N ILE A 127 23.82 -16.62 -7.87
CA ILE A 127 23.91 -17.87 -7.12
C ILE A 127 25.26 -18.55 -7.42
N GLY A 128 25.52 -18.81 -8.70
CA GLY A 128 26.71 -19.52 -9.15
C GLY A 128 26.79 -19.62 -10.66
N SER A 129 27.93 -20.10 -11.14
CA SER A 129 28.15 -20.55 -12.53
C SER A 129 27.91 -22.06 -12.63
N GLU A 130 27.99 -22.61 -13.84
CA GLU A 130 27.88 -24.06 -14.09
C GLU A 130 28.69 -24.91 -13.11
N ASN A 131 29.93 -24.49 -12.80
CA ASN A 131 30.85 -25.26 -11.96
C ASN A 131 30.79 -24.88 -10.47
N THR A 132 30.02 -23.86 -10.11
CA THR A 132 30.01 -23.32 -8.74
C THR A 132 28.63 -23.27 -8.11
N TYR A 133 27.60 -23.69 -8.83
CA TYR A 133 26.26 -23.80 -8.28
C TYR A 133 26.19 -24.89 -7.21
N SER A 134 25.66 -24.56 -6.04
CA SER A 134 25.37 -25.50 -4.97
C SER A 134 24.10 -25.09 -4.23
N VAL A 135 23.52 -26.02 -3.46
CA VAL A 135 22.35 -25.75 -2.61
C VAL A 135 22.68 -24.64 -1.59
N GLU A 136 23.86 -24.69 -0.98
CA GLU A 136 24.31 -23.68 -0.02
C GLU A 136 24.37 -22.28 -0.65
N ARG A 137 24.93 -22.15 -1.87
CA ARG A 137 24.96 -20.87 -2.56
C ARG A 137 23.57 -20.38 -2.95
N PHE A 138 22.66 -21.29 -3.28
CA PHE A 138 21.27 -20.95 -3.54
C PHE A 138 20.60 -20.38 -2.28
N GLU A 139 20.79 -21.00 -1.13
CA GLU A 139 20.24 -20.53 0.15
C GLU A 139 20.82 -19.17 0.56
N GLN A 140 22.14 -18.98 0.42
CA GLN A 140 22.80 -17.69 0.66
C GLN A 140 22.26 -16.60 -0.27
N ALA A 141 22.10 -16.91 -1.57
CA ALA A 141 21.52 -15.98 -2.53
C ALA A 141 20.05 -15.66 -2.22
N LEU A 142 19.29 -16.65 -1.75
CA LEU A 142 17.88 -16.48 -1.35
C LEU A 142 17.77 -15.59 -0.11
N ALA A 143 18.59 -15.83 0.92
CA ALA A 143 18.65 -14.97 2.11
C ALA A 143 18.97 -13.52 1.71
N ARG A 144 19.95 -13.32 0.84
CA ARG A 144 20.30 -11.98 0.34
C ARG A 144 19.17 -11.34 -0.46
N ALA A 145 18.47 -12.12 -1.29
CA ALA A 145 17.33 -11.65 -2.06
C ALA A 145 16.16 -11.22 -1.16
N LEU A 146 15.91 -11.96 -0.08
CA LEU A 146 14.90 -11.65 0.93
C LEU A 146 15.23 -10.35 1.66
N GLU A 147 16.48 -10.17 2.09
CA GLU A 147 16.95 -8.93 2.73
C GLU A 147 16.74 -7.71 1.85
N LEU A 148 17.22 -7.77 0.60
CA LEU A 148 17.10 -6.67 -0.36
C LEU A 148 15.63 -6.28 -0.60
N ARG A 149 14.75 -7.28 -0.68
CA ARG A 149 13.32 -7.03 -0.83
C ARG A 149 12.73 -6.41 0.43
N ALA A 150 13.03 -6.96 1.61
CA ALA A 150 12.50 -6.47 2.88
C ALA A 150 12.93 -5.01 3.14
N GLU A 151 14.16 -4.65 2.79
CA GLU A 151 14.63 -3.26 2.84
C GLU A 151 13.81 -2.34 1.94
N ALA A 152 13.63 -2.71 0.67
CA ALA A 152 12.83 -1.92 -0.26
C ALA A 152 11.36 -1.79 0.19
N GLU A 153 10.77 -2.84 0.80
CA GLU A 153 9.42 -2.79 1.36
C GLU A 153 9.31 -1.84 2.56
N ARG A 154 10.33 -1.82 3.43
CA ARG A 154 10.41 -0.85 4.55
C ARG A 154 10.49 0.58 4.04
N GLU A 155 11.41 0.86 3.11
CA GLU A 155 11.57 2.18 2.50
C GLU A 155 10.28 2.65 1.82
N TYR A 156 9.65 1.77 1.04
CA TYR A 156 8.37 2.04 0.40
C TYR A 156 7.31 2.43 1.44
N THR A 157 7.19 1.65 2.50
CA THR A 157 6.17 1.87 3.55
C THR A 157 6.42 3.18 4.30
N MET A 158 7.68 3.49 4.60
CA MET A 158 8.07 4.75 5.22
C MET A 158 7.73 5.94 4.31
N ALA A 159 8.15 5.89 3.05
CA ALA A 159 7.88 6.94 2.08
C ALA A 159 6.37 7.16 1.85
N ALA A 160 5.60 6.07 1.73
CA ALA A 160 4.15 6.11 1.61
C ALA A 160 3.49 6.75 2.85
N THR A 161 3.96 6.39 4.04
CA THR A 161 3.47 6.94 5.32
C THR A 161 3.77 8.44 5.42
N GLN A 162 4.99 8.86 5.10
CA GLN A 162 5.35 10.28 5.10
C GLN A 162 4.51 11.07 4.09
N ALA A 163 4.33 10.55 2.87
CA ALA A 163 3.49 11.19 1.86
C ALA A 163 2.03 11.31 2.32
N ARG A 164 1.49 10.26 2.97
CA ARG A 164 0.13 10.29 3.52
C ARG A 164 -0.01 11.28 4.68
N ARG A 165 0.99 11.40 5.55
CA ARG A 165 1.03 12.40 6.63
C ARG A 165 1.06 13.82 6.10
N ARG A 166 1.92 14.11 5.11
CA ARG A 166 1.93 15.42 4.42
C ARG A 166 0.57 15.74 3.83
N ALA A 167 -0.08 14.76 3.19
CA ALA A 167 -1.41 14.94 2.65
C ALA A 167 -2.48 15.16 3.73
N GLY A 168 -2.37 14.52 4.90
CA GLY A 168 -3.24 14.77 6.06
C GLY A 168 -3.10 16.18 6.63
N LEU A 169 -1.88 16.73 6.66
CA LEU A 169 -1.66 18.13 7.04
C LEU A 169 -2.31 19.10 6.05
N ALA A 170 -2.17 18.84 4.74
CA ALA A 170 -2.85 19.62 3.71
C ALA A 170 -4.38 19.54 3.84
N MET A 171 -4.92 18.36 4.13
CA MET A 171 -6.35 18.16 4.36
C MET A 171 -6.91 19.02 5.49
N ARG A 172 -6.17 19.14 6.58
CA ARG A 172 -6.58 19.99 7.70
C ARG A 172 -6.73 21.46 7.28
N ARG A 173 -5.92 21.93 6.33
CA ARG A 173 -6.03 23.30 5.78
C ARG A 173 -7.27 23.43 4.91
N VAL A 174 -7.43 22.51 3.95
CA VAL A 174 -8.59 22.50 3.03
C VAL A 174 -9.92 22.45 3.80
N LEU A 175 -10.04 21.59 4.82
CA LEU A 175 -11.28 21.47 5.60
C LEU A 175 -11.52 22.59 6.61
N ARG A 176 -10.54 23.49 6.81
CA ARG A 176 -10.76 24.72 7.57
C ARG A 176 -11.27 25.86 6.66
N GLU A 177 -10.95 25.79 5.37
CA GLU A 177 -11.29 26.79 4.37
C GLU A 177 -12.61 26.48 3.65
N ALA A 178 -13.06 25.22 3.66
CA ALA A 178 -14.32 24.73 3.10
C ALA A 178 -15.46 24.74 4.11
#